data_AF-A0A964K315-F1
#
_entry.id   AF-A0A964K315-F1
#
_cell.length_a   1.000
_cell.length_b   1.000
_cell.length_c   1.000
_cell.angle_alpha   90.00
_cell.angle_beta   90.00
_cell.angle_gamma   90.00
#
_symmetry.space_group_name_H-M   'P 1'
#
loop_
_entity.id
_entity.type
_entity.pdbx_description
1 polymer ?
#
loop_
_entity_poly.entity_id
_entity_poly.type
_entity_poly.pdbx_seq_one_letter_code
_entity_poly.pdbx_strand_id
1 'polypeptide(L)'
;MSRYGRHAADHFGPPRQQKGTVVTIVHKTLAQIKREGGGTVDRRKLRATADADIARMIADDPDLAPDLSTLGSPLPDVCGLRRKLGLTQSAFASRIRVPLATVRNWEQGRTYPDPAAVALLTILDREPRAALRALAS
;
A
#
# COMPACT_ATOMS: atom_id res chain seq x y z
N MET A 1 -24.25 8.11 -42.74
CA MET A 1 -24.19 8.66 -41.36
C MET A 1 -22.88 8.19 -40.74
N SER A 2 -22.00 9.14 -40.41
CA SER A 2 -20.54 8.96 -40.28
C SER A 2 -20.08 8.60 -38.86
N ARG A 3 -18.94 7.90 -38.82
CA ARG A 3 -18.18 7.39 -37.68
C ARG A 3 -17.76 8.51 -36.71
N TYR A 4 -17.97 8.33 -35.40
CA TYR A 4 -17.21 9.08 -34.38
C TYR A 4 -16.02 8.25 -33.90
N GLY A 5 -14.84 8.85 -34.05
CA GLY A 5 -13.53 8.26 -33.83
C GLY A 5 -13.04 8.34 -32.39
N ARG A 6 -12.18 7.37 -32.07
CA ARG A 6 -11.25 7.35 -30.93
C ARG A 6 -10.08 8.29 -31.20
N HIS A 7 -9.82 9.26 -30.32
CA HIS A 7 -8.55 9.98 -30.05
C HIS A 7 -8.84 10.96 -28.89
N ALA A 8 -8.01 11.28 -27.90
CA ALA A 8 -6.64 10.94 -27.56
C ALA A 8 -6.33 11.41 -26.11
N ALA A 9 -5.29 10.80 -25.53
CA ALA A 9 -4.28 11.36 -24.63
C ALA A 9 -4.70 12.07 -23.33
N ASP A 10 -4.38 11.37 -22.24
CA ASP A 10 -4.26 11.88 -20.88
C ASP A 10 -3.39 13.16 -20.82
N HIS A 11 -3.99 14.21 -20.29
CA HIS A 11 -3.46 15.56 -20.16
C HIS A 11 -2.60 15.65 -18.88
N PHE A 12 -1.29 15.38 -18.97
CA PHE A 12 -0.32 15.84 -17.97
C PHE A 12 0.27 17.17 -18.42
N GLY A 13 0.04 18.22 -17.62
CA GLY A 13 0.57 19.57 -17.87
C GLY A 13 2.10 19.64 -17.87
N PRO A 14 2.69 20.78 -18.30
CA PRO A 14 4.12 20.91 -18.49
C PRO A 14 4.90 20.74 -17.16
N PRO A 15 6.12 20.17 -17.20
CA PRO A 15 6.91 19.89 -16.01
C PRO A 15 7.37 21.20 -15.33
N ARG A 16 7.13 21.31 -14.02
CA ARG A 16 7.71 22.35 -13.18
C ARG A 16 9.20 22.07 -13.01
N GLN A 17 10.06 23.02 -13.41
CA GLN A 17 11.49 22.98 -13.11
C GLN A 17 11.71 23.26 -11.62
N GLN A 18 12.09 22.24 -10.85
CA GLN A 18 12.58 22.40 -9.48
C GLN A 18 14.11 22.25 -9.52
N LYS A 19 14.84 23.33 -9.21
CA LYS A 19 16.30 23.35 -9.13
C LYS A 19 16.76 22.62 -7.87
N GLY A 20 17.44 21.49 -8.04
CA GLY A 20 18.12 20.71 -7.00
C GLY A 20 18.59 19.39 -7.61
N THR A 21 19.85 19.01 -7.38
CA THR A 21 20.56 17.78 -7.78
C THR A 21 19.93 16.95 -8.91
N VAL A 22 20.55 16.93 -10.10
CA VAL A 22 20.08 16.24 -11.30
C VAL A 22 20.05 14.72 -11.09
N VAL A 23 18.94 14.19 -10.57
CA VAL A 23 18.53 12.81 -10.79
C VAL A 23 17.73 12.81 -12.09
N THR A 24 18.30 12.26 -13.16
CA THR A 24 17.62 12.17 -14.45
C THR A 24 16.47 11.16 -14.34
N ILE A 25 15.26 11.63 -14.03
CA ILE A 25 14.06 10.78 -14.03
C ILE A 25 13.71 10.43 -15.47
N VAL A 26 14.04 9.19 -15.88
CA VAL A 26 13.63 8.64 -17.17
C VAL A 26 12.17 8.21 -17.07
N HIS A 27 11.29 8.90 -17.79
CA HIS A 27 9.88 8.52 -17.90
C HIS A 27 9.74 7.40 -18.94
N LYS A 28 9.55 6.15 -18.49
CA LYS A 28 9.25 5.01 -19.36
C LYS A 28 7.78 4.63 -19.23
N THR A 29 7.12 4.40 -20.36
CA THR A 29 5.75 3.83 -20.35
C THR A 29 5.79 2.36 -19.94
N LEU A 30 4.68 1.83 -19.39
CA LEU A 30 4.56 0.41 -19.07
C LEU A 30 4.79 -0.49 -20.30
N ALA A 31 4.39 -0.04 -21.49
CA ALA A 31 4.63 -0.74 -22.75
C ALA A 31 6.12 -0.78 -23.10
N GLN A 32 6.85 0.30 -22.84
CA GLN A 32 8.29 0.36 -23.04
C GLN A 32 9.05 -0.51 -22.04
N ILE A 33 8.66 -0.48 -20.75
CA ILE A 33 9.23 -1.34 -19.72
C ILE A 33 9.08 -2.82 -20.11
N LYS A 34 7.90 -3.22 -20.57
CA LYS A 34 7.65 -4.60 -21.02
C LYS A 34 8.47 -4.99 -22.26
N ARG A 35 8.64 -4.10 -23.23
CA ARG A 35 9.48 -4.34 -24.42
C ARG A 35 10.95 -4.54 -24.09
N GLU A 36 11.45 -3.83 -23.09
CA GLU A 36 12.86 -3.86 -22.68
C GLU A 36 13.17 -5.03 -21.71
N GLY A 37 12.26 -6.00 -21.57
CA GLY A 37 12.46 -7.19 -20.71
C GLY A 37 11.93 -7.03 -19.27
N GLY A 38 11.36 -5.87 -18.92
CA GLY A 38 10.84 -5.60 -17.58
C GLY A 38 11.92 -5.39 -16.52
N GLY A 39 11.49 -5.04 -15.30
CA GLY A 39 12.38 -5.03 -14.14
C GLY A 39 12.53 -6.45 -13.59
N THR A 40 13.68 -7.08 -13.81
CA THR A 40 13.95 -8.41 -13.23
C THR A 40 14.45 -8.25 -11.80
N VAL A 41 13.60 -8.63 -10.84
CA VAL A 41 14.00 -8.70 -9.42
C VAL A 41 14.66 -10.04 -9.15
N ASP A 42 15.90 -10.03 -8.66
CA ASP A 42 16.56 -11.24 -8.15
C ASP A 42 15.87 -11.68 -6.85
N ARG A 43 14.89 -12.58 -6.99
CA ARG A 43 14.12 -13.10 -5.86
C ARG A 43 14.95 -13.91 -4.88
N ARG A 44 16.11 -14.44 -5.29
CA ARG A 44 17.00 -15.16 -4.37
C ARG A 44 17.66 -14.18 -3.42
N LYS A 45 18.21 -13.08 -3.95
CA LYS A 45 18.76 -12.00 -3.11
C LYS A 45 17.70 -11.44 -2.17
N LEU A 46 16.49 -11.15 -2.67
CA LEU A 46 15.40 -10.64 -1.85
C LEU A 46 15.05 -11.56 -0.67
N ARG A 47 15.00 -12.87 -0.90
CA ARG A 47 14.68 -13.87 0.14
C ARG A 47 15.83 -14.15 1.10
N ALA A 48 17.07 -13.88 0.69
CA ALA A 48 18.24 -14.07 1.52
C ALA A 48 18.40 -12.96 2.57
N THR A 49 17.83 -11.77 2.30
CA THR A 49 17.75 -10.69 3.28
C THR A 49 16.64 -11.02 4.28
N ALA A 50 17.03 -11.51 5.46
CA ALA A 50 16.08 -11.77 6.53
C ALA A 50 15.74 -10.49 7.31
N ASP A 51 14.68 -10.53 8.11
CA ASP A 51 14.26 -9.40 8.97
C ASP A 51 15.40 -8.90 9.88
N ALA A 52 16.28 -9.81 10.32
CA ALA A 52 17.47 -9.48 11.11
C ALA A 52 18.53 -8.69 10.33
N ASP A 53 18.66 -8.94 9.02
CA ASP A 53 19.57 -8.18 8.16
C ASP A 53 19.02 -6.79 7.88
N ILE A 54 17.70 -6.69 7.66
CA ILE A 54 16.99 -5.40 7.52
C ILE A 54 17.17 -4.57 8.79
N ALA A 55 16.95 -5.15 9.97
CA ALA A 55 17.10 -4.45 11.24
C ALA A 55 18.53 -3.95 11.46
N ARG A 56 19.54 -4.75 11.08
CA ARG A 56 20.94 -4.34 11.17
C ARG A 56 21.25 -3.16 10.24
N MET A 57 20.80 -3.21 9.00
CA MET A 57 20.99 -2.12 8.03
C MET A 57 20.34 -0.81 8.52
N ILE A 58 19.13 -0.88 9.10
CA ILE A 58 18.46 0.29 9.70
C ILE A 58 19.24 0.84 10.91
N ALA A 59 19.84 -0.04 11.71
CA ALA A 59 20.65 0.39 12.85
C ALA A 59 21.96 1.08 12.42
N ASP A 60 22.57 0.59 11.34
CA ASP A 60 23.81 1.15 10.78
C ASP A 60 23.57 2.46 10.02
N ASP A 61 22.41 2.61 9.37
CA ASP A 61 21.98 3.82 8.68
C ASP A 61 20.47 4.06 8.90
N PRO A 62 20.10 4.93 9.86
CA PRO A 62 18.71 5.23 10.20
C PRO A 62 17.89 5.82 9.04
N ASP A 63 18.53 6.43 8.03
CA ASP A 63 17.84 7.03 6.88
C ASP A 63 17.39 5.97 5.85
N LEU A 64 17.80 4.70 5.99
CA LEU A 64 17.35 3.59 5.14
C LEU A 64 15.91 3.16 5.42
N ALA A 65 15.40 3.41 6.63
CA ALA A 65 14.01 3.17 6.93
C ALA A 65 13.15 4.33 6.41
N PRO A 66 12.01 4.05 5.77
CA PRO A 66 11.06 5.12 5.49
C PRO A 66 10.63 5.78 6.81
N ASP A 67 10.62 7.12 6.85
CA ASP A 67 10.09 7.85 7.99
C ASP A 67 8.56 7.67 8.06
N LEU A 68 8.14 6.69 8.86
CA LEU A 68 6.73 6.41 9.13
C LEU A 68 6.22 7.19 10.36
N SER A 69 7.04 8.04 11.00
CA SER A 69 6.65 8.77 12.21
C SER A 69 5.46 9.70 11.97
N THR A 70 5.34 10.25 10.76
CA THR A 70 4.21 11.08 10.31
C THR A 70 2.90 10.29 10.12
N LEU A 71 2.94 8.96 10.07
CA LEU A 71 1.75 8.11 9.92
C LEU A 71 1.09 7.75 11.25
N GLY A 72 1.68 8.16 12.38
CA GLY A 72 1.27 7.71 13.70
C GLY A 72 1.72 6.27 13.96
N SER A 73 2.33 6.05 15.12
CA SER A 73 2.79 4.74 15.59
C SER A 73 1.72 3.63 15.47
N PRO A 74 2.17 2.38 15.25
CA PRO A 74 2.32 1.79 13.93
C PRO A 74 0.97 1.58 13.21
N LEU A 75 1.00 1.65 11.88
CA LEU A 75 -0.13 1.26 11.03
C LEU A 75 -0.67 -0.12 11.45
N PRO A 76 -2.00 -0.28 11.60
CA PRO A 76 -2.57 -1.54 12.06
C PRO A 76 -2.26 -2.67 11.07
N ASP A 77 -1.76 -3.81 11.56
CA ASP A 77 -1.64 -5.03 10.76
C ASP A 77 -3.04 -5.60 10.48
N VAL A 78 -3.63 -5.13 9.38
CA VAL A 78 -4.98 -5.53 8.95
C VAL A 78 -5.05 -7.04 8.70
N CYS A 79 -3.99 -7.63 8.15
CA CYS A 79 -3.94 -9.06 7.86
C CYS A 79 -3.86 -9.89 9.15
N GLY A 80 -3.03 -9.47 10.10
CA GLY A 80 -2.94 -10.05 11.44
C GLY A 80 -4.26 -9.96 12.19
N LEU A 81 -4.87 -8.77 12.23
CA LEU A 81 -6.16 -8.54 12.89
C LEU A 81 -7.27 -9.42 12.30
N ARG A 82 -7.40 -9.46 10.97
CA ARG A 82 -8.38 -10.31 10.31
C ARG A 82 -8.18 -11.79 10.64
N ARG A 83 -6.94 -12.26 10.61
CA ARG A 83 -6.60 -13.66 10.94
C ARG A 83 -6.89 -13.99 12.40
N LYS A 84 -6.60 -13.07 13.33
CA LYS A 84 -6.94 -13.17 14.76
C LYS A 84 -8.45 -13.33 14.99
N LEU A 85 -9.27 -12.72 14.13
CA LEU A 85 -10.74 -12.84 14.16
C LEU A 85 -11.28 -14.09 13.45
N GLY A 86 -10.44 -14.89 12.78
CA GLY A 86 -10.86 -16.07 12.03
C GLY A 86 -11.72 -15.77 10.80
N LEU A 87 -11.61 -14.57 10.22
CA LEU A 87 -12.45 -14.12 9.12
C LEU A 87 -11.75 -14.22 7.76
N THR A 88 -12.53 -14.56 6.73
CA THR A 88 -12.11 -14.38 5.33
C THR A 88 -12.02 -12.89 5.00
N GLN A 89 -11.31 -12.52 3.94
CA GLN A 89 -11.23 -11.11 3.50
C GLN A 89 -12.63 -10.51 3.22
N SER A 90 -13.52 -11.29 2.59
CA SER A 90 -14.89 -10.87 2.32
C SER A 90 -15.71 -10.71 3.59
N ALA A 91 -15.65 -11.68 4.52
CA ALA A 91 -16.36 -11.60 5.79
C ALA A 91 -15.88 -10.40 6.63
N PHE A 92 -14.56 -10.17 6.68
CA PHE A 92 -13.96 -9.03 7.37
C PHE A 92 -14.43 -7.71 6.78
N ALA A 93 -14.31 -7.54 5.45
CA ALA A 93 -14.78 -6.37 4.71
C ALA A 93 -16.26 -6.04 5.01
N SER A 94 -17.12 -7.05 4.93
CA SER A 94 -18.55 -6.90 5.26
C SER A 94 -18.77 -6.48 6.71
N ARG A 95 -18.00 -7.05 7.66
CA ARG A 95 -18.16 -6.78 9.09
C ARG A 95 -17.80 -5.35 9.48
N ILE A 96 -16.78 -4.78 8.84
CA ILE A 96 -16.32 -3.41 9.09
C ILE A 96 -16.91 -2.38 8.11
N ARG A 97 -17.82 -2.80 7.21
CA ARG A 97 -18.49 -1.96 6.20
C ARG A 97 -17.52 -1.23 5.27
N VAL A 98 -16.44 -1.91 4.88
CA VAL A 98 -15.42 -1.40 3.96
C VAL A 98 -15.45 -2.26 2.68
N PRO A 99 -15.28 -1.67 1.47
CA PRO A 99 -15.21 -2.45 0.24
C PRO A 99 -14.10 -3.52 0.29
N LEU A 100 -14.38 -4.72 -0.24
CA LEU A 100 -13.39 -5.81 -0.29
C LEU A 100 -12.09 -5.41 -1.01
N ALA A 101 -12.20 -4.59 -2.07
CA ALA A 101 -11.03 -4.08 -2.78
C ALA A 101 -10.13 -3.23 -1.87
N THR A 102 -10.71 -2.43 -0.97
CA THR A 102 -9.98 -1.61 -0.01
C THR A 102 -9.24 -2.47 1.02
N VAL A 103 -9.91 -3.47 1.61
CA VAL A 103 -9.26 -4.44 2.52
C VAL A 103 -8.09 -5.15 1.84
N ARG A 104 -8.26 -5.58 0.58
CA ARG A 104 -7.18 -6.19 -0.20
C ARG A 104 -6.01 -5.23 -0.44
N ASN A 105 -6.29 -3.97 -0.75
CA ASN A 105 -5.25 -2.97 -0.94
C ASN A 105 -4.47 -2.71 0.34
N TRP A 106 -5.14 -2.66 1.50
CA TRP A 106 -4.48 -2.54 2.81
C TRP A 106 -3.61 -3.74 3.14
N GLU A 107 -4.14 -4.97 3.02
CA GLU A 107 -3.37 -6.20 3.30
C GLU A 107 -2.19 -6.41 2.36
N GLN A 108 -2.23 -5.81 1.16
CA GLN A 108 -1.13 -5.84 0.18
C GLN A 108 -0.20 -4.62 0.28
N GLY A 109 -0.47 -3.66 1.16
CA GLY A 109 0.31 -2.42 1.27
C GLY A 109 0.23 -1.49 0.06
N ARG A 110 -0.79 -1.63 -0.81
CA ARG A 110 -1.01 -0.73 -1.96
C ARG A 110 -1.53 0.64 -1.53
N THR A 111 -2.31 0.67 -0.47
CA THR A 111 -2.82 1.87 0.19
C THR A 111 -2.81 1.64 1.69
N TYR A 112 -2.90 2.71 2.47
CA TYR A 112 -3.03 2.63 3.92
C TYR A 112 -4.44 3.01 4.37
N PRO A 113 -4.91 2.53 5.53
CA PRO A 113 -6.15 3.00 6.12
C PRO A 113 -6.03 4.50 6.45
N ASP A 114 -7.09 5.26 6.19
CA ASP A 114 -7.17 6.64 6.66
C ASP A 114 -7.26 6.70 8.20
N PRO A 115 -7.08 7.88 8.83
CA PRO A 115 -7.10 7.99 10.29
C PRO A 115 -8.37 7.46 10.99
N ALA A 116 -9.54 7.58 10.36
CA ALA A 116 -10.79 7.06 10.91
C ALA A 116 -10.82 5.53 10.85
N ALA A 117 -10.34 4.95 9.74
CA ALA A 117 -10.15 3.52 9.61
C ALA A 117 -9.10 2.97 10.60
N VAL A 118 -8.00 3.70 10.83
CA VAL A 118 -6.99 3.34 11.85
C VAL A 118 -7.64 3.31 13.24
N ALA A 119 -8.44 4.30 13.60
CA ALA A 119 -9.16 4.32 14.87
C ALA A 119 -10.12 3.12 15.00
N LEU A 120 -10.91 2.82 13.96
CA LEU A 120 -11.80 1.65 13.94
C LEU A 120 -11.04 0.33 14.11
N LEU A 121 -9.95 0.14 13.36
CA LEU A 121 -9.12 -1.07 13.41
C LEU A 121 -8.46 -1.23 14.78
N THR A 122 -8.06 -0.12 15.40
CA THR A 122 -7.50 -0.09 16.76
C THR A 122 -8.53 -0.53 17.79
N ILE A 123 -9.76 -0.02 17.71
CA ILE A 123 -10.87 -0.43 18.59
C ILE A 123 -11.19 -1.91 18.37
N LEU A 124 -11.21 -2.36 17.12
CA LEU A 124 -11.48 -3.75 16.77
C LEU A 124 -10.40 -4.71 17.30
N ASP A 125 -9.13 -4.30 17.34
CA ASP A 125 -8.05 -5.12 17.90
C ASP A 125 -8.11 -5.23 19.43
N ARG A 126 -8.46 -4.13 20.11
CA ARG A 126 -8.57 -4.06 21.57
C ARG A 126 -9.85 -4.69 22.11
N GLU A 127 -10.98 -4.41 21.47
CA GLU A 127 -12.32 -4.80 21.92
C GLU A 127 -13.15 -5.47 20.81
N PRO A 128 -12.70 -6.60 20.24
CA PRO A 128 -13.30 -7.19 19.05
C PRO A 128 -14.79 -7.54 19.25
N ARG A 129 -15.16 -8.06 20.43
CA ARG A 129 -16.56 -8.41 20.73
C ARG A 129 -17.46 -7.18 20.76
N ALA A 130 -17.03 -6.09 21.39
CA ALA A 130 -17.83 -4.87 21.50
C ALA A 130 -17.95 -4.17 20.15
N ALA A 131 -16.82 -4.01 19.45
CA ALA A 131 -16.77 -3.42 18.11
C ALA A 131 -17.68 -4.17 17.12
N LEU A 132 -17.57 -5.50 17.06
CA LEU A 132 -18.37 -6.31 16.12
C LEU A 132 -19.86 -6.33 16.44
N ARG A 133 -20.25 -6.19 17.72
CA ARG A 133 -21.65 -6.00 18.12
C ARG A 133 -22.15 -4.64 17.68
N ALA A 134 -21.39 -3.57 17.93
CA ALA A 134 -21.74 -2.22 17.53
C ALA A 134 -21.87 -2.07 16.00
N LEU A 135 -21.05 -2.79 15.23
CA LEU A 135 -21.12 -2.80 13.76
C LEU A 135 -22.26 -3.66 13.20
N ALA A 136 -22.86 -4.53 14.01
CA ALA A 136 -23.95 -5.42 13.59
C ALA A 136 -25.34 -4.76 13.61
N SER A 137 -25.46 -3.53 14.11
CA SER A 137 -26.72 -2.77 14.20
C SER A 137 -27.11 -2.07 12.91
#